data_AF-A0A7L3FZ26-F1
#
_entry.id   AF-A0A7L3FZ26-F1
#
_cell.length_a   1.000
_cell.length_b   1.000
_cell.length_c   1.000
_cell.angle_alpha   90.00
_cell.angle_beta   90.00
_cell.angle_gamma   90.00
#
_symmetry.space_group_name_H-M   'P 1'
#
loop_
_entity.id
_entity.type
_entity.pdbx_description
1 polymer ?
#
loop_
_entity_poly.entity_id
_entity_poly.type
_entity_poly.pdbx_seq_one_letter_code
_entity_poly.pdbx_strand_id
1 'polypeptide(L)'
;MEDEENQAQLLSEKQVPNSDSGYVWHVTDMNRLQRFLCFGSEGGTYYIKEQKLGFGNAEALTRLIEEGRGCEVVQEIKTFSQEGRAAKQEPLLFALAICSQCSDAKTKQAAFKAVPEVCCIPTHLFTFIQFKKDLKEGMKCGMWGRALRKAVADWYNGKNGMAVALAVTKYKQRSGWSHKDLLRLSHLKPASEGIAIVTKYITKGWKDVQEAYKDKAVSAETEKLLKYLEAVEKVKRTKDELEVTHLIEEYGLVREHLLTNHLKSKEVWKALLKDMPISVLLRNLGKLTANSVLEPRGSEVAIVCERLRNEKLLKKGRIHPFHILVALETYKSGHGSRGKLWWRPDEDILEALDASFYKTFKAVEPTGKRFLLAVDVSASMTQKVLGSVLNASTVAATMCMVVARTEKDSHIVAFSHEIVPC
;
A
#
# COMPACT_ATOMS: atom_id res chain seq x y z
N MET A 1 6.33 -55.75 -4.83
CA MET A 1 5.53 -54.60 -4.38
C MET A 1 6.55 -53.61 -3.89
N GLU A 2 6.96 -52.70 -4.76
CA GLU A 2 7.76 -51.54 -4.33
C GLU A 2 6.87 -50.78 -3.35
N ASP A 3 7.38 -50.52 -2.14
CA ASP A 3 6.75 -49.58 -1.22
C ASP A 3 6.73 -48.22 -1.95
N GLU A 4 5.61 -47.87 -2.59
CA GLU A 4 5.46 -46.60 -3.27
C GLU A 4 5.64 -45.49 -2.23
N GLU A 5 6.80 -44.83 -2.27
CA GLU A 5 7.08 -43.66 -1.45
C GLU A 5 5.98 -42.62 -1.69
N ASN A 6 5.14 -42.44 -0.67
CA ASN A 6 4.03 -41.50 -0.69
C ASN A 6 4.39 -40.27 0.15
N GLN A 7 3.73 -39.13 -0.10
CA GLN A 7 3.88 -37.88 0.65
C GLN A 7 3.65 -38.04 2.17
N ALA A 8 2.99 -39.11 2.60
CA ALA A 8 2.80 -39.48 4.01
C ALA A 8 4.07 -40.09 4.67
N GLN A 9 5.15 -40.31 3.92
CA GLN A 9 6.40 -40.87 4.39
C GLN A 9 7.53 -39.83 4.33
N LEU A 10 8.48 -39.94 5.25
CA LEU A 10 9.63 -39.06 5.34
C LEU A 10 10.69 -39.46 4.31
N LEU A 11 10.97 -38.59 3.34
CA LEU A 11 12.03 -38.81 2.34
C LEU A 11 13.44 -38.47 2.89
N SER A 12 13.52 -37.58 3.87
CA SER A 12 14.78 -37.13 4.48
C SER A 12 14.54 -36.56 5.87
N GLU A 13 15.51 -36.71 6.78
CA GLU A 13 15.50 -36.12 8.13
C GLU A 13 15.28 -34.60 8.16
N LYS A 14 15.53 -33.90 7.04
CA LYS A 14 15.33 -32.45 6.91
C LYS A 14 13.88 -32.06 6.61
N GLN A 15 13.00 -33.02 6.34
CA GLN A 15 11.59 -32.76 6.09
C GLN A 15 10.82 -32.61 7.41
N VAL A 16 9.75 -31.83 7.33
CA VAL A 16 8.81 -31.56 8.42
C VAL A 16 7.39 -31.83 7.95
N PRO A 17 6.48 -32.26 8.84
CA PRO A 17 5.08 -32.43 8.48
C PRO A 17 4.44 -31.08 8.14
N ASN A 18 3.63 -31.05 7.08
CA ASN A 18 2.76 -29.94 6.71
C ASN A 18 1.42 -30.01 7.49
N SER A 19 0.48 -29.11 7.17
CA SER A 19 -0.82 -29.07 7.86
C SER A 19 -1.77 -30.24 7.52
N ASP A 20 -1.52 -30.94 6.43
CA ASP A 20 -2.30 -32.10 5.94
C ASP A 20 -1.56 -33.43 6.14
N SER A 21 -0.61 -33.47 7.08
CA SER A 21 0.14 -34.68 7.46
C SER A 21 1.07 -35.27 6.38
N GLY A 22 1.34 -34.53 5.29
CA GLY A 22 2.40 -34.87 4.33
C GLY A 22 3.74 -34.25 4.71
N TYR A 23 4.87 -34.81 4.27
CA TYR A 23 6.21 -34.32 4.58
C TYR A 23 6.75 -33.37 3.50
N VAL A 24 7.24 -32.20 3.92
CA VAL A 24 7.77 -31.15 3.04
C VAL A 24 9.04 -30.54 3.64
N TRP A 25 9.79 -29.76 2.86
CA TRP A 25 10.91 -28.99 3.41
C TRP A 25 10.45 -27.66 4.01
N HIS A 26 11.09 -27.28 5.12
CA HIS A 26 10.91 -25.93 5.66
C HIS A 26 11.54 -24.92 4.69
N VAL A 27 10.76 -23.92 4.28
CA VAL A 27 11.25 -22.82 3.44
C VAL A 27 12.32 -22.02 4.21
N THR A 28 13.36 -21.55 3.52
CA THR A 28 14.37 -20.71 4.18
C THR A 28 13.73 -19.46 4.78
N ASP A 29 14.26 -18.97 5.91
CA ASP A 29 13.66 -17.82 6.59
C ASP A 29 13.67 -16.55 5.73
N MET A 30 14.65 -16.37 4.84
CA MET A 30 14.68 -15.26 3.89
C MET A 30 13.56 -15.37 2.83
N ASN A 31 13.32 -16.56 2.27
CA ASN A 31 12.21 -16.77 1.35
C ASN A 31 10.86 -16.64 2.07
N ARG A 32 10.79 -17.03 3.36
CA ARG A 32 9.60 -16.81 4.19
C ARG A 32 9.34 -15.33 4.44
N LEU A 33 10.39 -14.54 4.69
CA LEU A 33 10.29 -13.08 4.77
C LEU A 33 9.70 -12.53 3.47
N GLN A 34 10.24 -12.89 2.30
CA GLN A 34 9.71 -12.44 1.01
C GLN A 34 8.23 -12.80 0.82
N ARG A 35 7.82 -14.02 1.19
CA ARG A 35 6.40 -14.43 1.18
C ARG A 35 5.57 -13.55 2.12
N PHE A 36 6.05 -13.26 3.32
CA PHE A 36 5.38 -12.37 4.25
C PHE A 36 5.28 -10.94 3.71
N LEU A 37 6.31 -10.41 3.06
CA LEU A 37 6.27 -9.08 2.43
C LEU A 37 5.22 -9.01 1.31
N CYS A 38 5.05 -10.08 0.52
CA CYS A 38 4.05 -10.14 -0.55
C CYS A 38 2.62 -10.36 -0.06
N PHE A 39 2.41 -11.29 0.88
CA PHE A 39 1.08 -11.80 1.24
C PHE A 39 0.60 -11.37 2.63
N GLY A 40 1.50 -10.91 3.50
CA GLY A 40 1.19 -10.62 4.89
C GLY A 40 0.73 -11.85 5.67
N SER A 41 -0.13 -11.64 6.66
CA SER A 41 -0.75 -12.70 7.46
C SER A 41 -2.27 -12.51 7.67
N GLU A 42 -2.84 -11.42 7.16
CA GLU A 42 -4.25 -11.07 7.30
C GLU A 42 -5.16 -12.12 6.66
N GLY A 43 -6.17 -12.57 7.38
CA GLY A 43 -7.07 -13.65 6.98
C GLY A 43 -6.49 -15.05 7.21
N GLY A 44 -5.22 -15.16 7.58
CA GLY A 44 -4.54 -16.45 7.75
C GLY A 44 -4.38 -17.22 6.43
N THR A 45 -4.31 -18.53 6.54
CA THR A 45 -4.44 -19.49 5.43
C THR A 45 -5.60 -20.42 5.72
N TYR A 46 -5.92 -21.30 4.76
CA TYR A 46 -6.92 -22.35 4.95
C TYR A 46 -6.67 -23.19 6.22
N TYR A 47 -5.41 -23.45 6.57
CA TYR A 47 -5.05 -24.28 7.72
C TYR A 47 -4.55 -23.51 8.94
N ILE A 48 -4.06 -22.27 8.75
CA ILE A 48 -3.37 -21.50 9.80
C ILE A 48 -4.12 -20.21 10.07
N LYS A 49 -4.61 -20.04 11.31
CA LYS A 49 -5.23 -18.79 11.76
C LYS A 49 -4.26 -17.60 11.64
N GLU A 50 -4.81 -16.43 11.35
CA GLU A 50 -4.08 -15.16 11.18
C GLU A 50 -3.04 -14.90 12.27
N GLN A 51 -3.42 -15.01 13.55
CA GLN A 51 -2.51 -14.77 14.67
C GLN A 51 -1.29 -15.72 14.65
N LYS A 52 -1.55 -17.03 14.48
CA LYS A 52 -0.49 -18.06 14.42
C LYS A 52 0.44 -17.83 13.23
N LEU A 53 -0.12 -17.43 12.08
CA LEU A 53 0.67 -17.11 10.88
C LEU A 53 1.56 -15.88 11.10
N GLY A 54 1.00 -14.84 11.72
CA GLY A 54 1.73 -13.63 12.11
C GLY A 54 2.91 -13.94 13.03
N PHE A 55 2.68 -14.72 14.10
CA PHE A 55 3.73 -15.16 15.02
C PHE A 55 4.83 -15.95 14.31
N GLY A 56 4.49 -16.94 13.49
CA GLY A 56 5.50 -17.75 12.80
C GLY A 56 6.36 -16.94 11.83
N ASN A 57 5.81 -15.87 11.21
CA ASN A 57 6.59 -14.97 10.38
C ASN A 57 7.49 -14.03 11.20
N ALA A 58 7.02 -13.57 12.36
CA ALA A 58 7.82 -12.78 13.30
C ALA A 58 8.98 -13.59 13.91
N GLU A 59 8.79 -14.88 14.18
CA GLU A 59 9.83 -15.78 14.65
C GLU A 59 10.92 -15.99 13.59
N ALA A 60 10.54 -16.22 12.33
CA ALA A 60 11.49 -16.34 11.22
C ALA A 60 12.32 -15.06 11.05
N LEU A 61 11.69 -13.90 11.20
CA LEU A 61 12.39 -12.62 11.16
C LEU A 61 13.37 -12.46 12.34
N THR A 62 12.96 -12.88 13.53
CA THR A 62 13.81 -12.84 14.73
C THR A 62 15.02 -13.75 14.56
N ARG A 63 14.86 -14.97 14.05
CA ARG A 63 15.97 -15.88 13.75
C ARG A 63 16.99 -15.29 12.79
N LEU A 64 16.53 -14.65 11.70
CA LEU A 64 17.44 -13.95 10.78
C LEU A 64 18.26 -12.85 11.46
N ILE A 65 17.68 -12.14 12.43
CA ILE A 65 18.38 -11.10 13.19
C ILE A 65 19.39 -11.73 14.15
N GLU A 66 19.01 -12.81 14.85
CA GLU A 66 19.86 -13.55 15.78
C GLU A 66 21.06 -14.21 15.07
N GLU A 67 20.88 -14.65 13.82
CA GLU A 67 21.93 -15.15 12.93
C GLU A 67 22.86 -14.04 12.37
N GLY A 68 22.65 -12.78 12.75
CA GLY A 68 23.46 -11.64 12.30
C GLY A 68 23.10 -11.10 10.92
N ARG A 69 22.00 -11.55 10.33
CA ARG A 69 21.55 -11.18 8.97
C ARG A 69 20.53 -10.05 8.95
N GLY A 70 20.32 -9.34 10.06
CA GLY A 70 19.32 -8.28 10.16
C GLY A 70 19.57 -7.08 9.22
N CYS A 71 20.80 -6.80 8.82
CA CYS A 71 21.08 -5.79 7.79
C CYS A 71 20.61 -6.22 6.39
N GLU A 72 20.74 -7.51 6.05
CA GLU A 72 20.20 -8.06 4.79
C GLU A 72 18.68 -7.93 4.77
N VAL A 73 18.03 -8.26 5.89
CA VAL A 73 16.57 -8.11 6.07
C VAL A 73 16.12 -6.66 5.81
N VAL A 74 16.80 -5.68 6.41
CA VAL A 74 16.45 -4.26 6.20
C VAL A 74 16.64 -3.85 4.74
N GLN A 75 17.69 -4.33 4.09
CA GLN A 75 17.95 -4.07 2.67
C GLN A 75 16.88 -4.70 1.77
N GLU A 76 16.41 -5.90 2.09
CA GLU A 76 15.32 -6.57 1.37
C GLU A 76 14.00 -5.79 1.50
N ILE A 77 13.65 -5.36 2.72
CA ILE A 77 12.47 -4.51 2.98
C ILE A 77 12.54 -3.20 2.18
N LYS A 78 13.71 -2.55 2.18
CA LYS A 78 13.94 -1.32 1.42
C LYS A 78 13.75 -1.55 -0.08
N THR A 79 14.31 -2.63 -0.62
CA THR A 79 14.19 -3.01 -2.03
C THR A 79 12.73 -3.24 -2.42
N PHE A 80 12.00 -4.03 -1.63
CA PHE A 80 10.56 -4.27 -1.84
C PHE A 80 9.73 -2.98 -1.80
N SER A 81 10.06 -2.05 -0.90
CA SER A 81 9.36 -0.77 -0.77
C SER A 81 9.63 0.17 -1.94
N GLN A 82 10.90 0.35 -2.31
CA GLN A 82 11.32 1.29 -3.35
C GLN A 82 10.86 0.87 -4.74
N GLU A 83 10.95 -0.42 -5.04
CA GLU A 83 10.51 -1.00 -6.30
C GLU A 83 9.00 -1.28 -6.34
N GLY A 84 8.30 -1.18 -5.22
CA GLY A 84 6.85 -1.41 -5.16
C GLY A 84 6.46 -2.87 -5.45
N ARG A 85 7.30 -3.84 -5.04
CA ARG A 85 7.09 -5.28 -5.28
C ARG A 85 5.99 -5.91 -4.42
N ALA A 86 5.58 -5.23 -3.35
CA ALA A 86 4.51 -5.67 -2.47
C ALA A 86 3.23 -4.89 -2.72
N ALA A 87 2.09 -5.58 -2.71
CA ALA A 87 0.77 -4.97 -2.85
C ALA A 87 0.42 -4.11 -1.62
N LYS A 88 0.63 -4.65 -0.42
CA LYS A 88 0.35 -3.97 0.86
C LYS A 88 1.64 -3.50 1.52
N GLN A 89 1.55 -2.45 2.33
CA GLN A 89 2.72 -1.85 3.00
C GLN A 89 2.86 -2.35 4.43
N GLU A 90 1.77 -2.83 5.04
CA GLU A 90 1.69 -3.29 6.42
C GLU A 90 2.76 -4.35 6.76
N PRO A 91 3.00 -5.39 5.93
CA PRO A 91 4.04 -6.36 6.24
C PRO A 91 5.46 -5.76 6.27
N LEU A 92 5.75 -4.83 5.36
CA LEU A 92 7.05 -4.14 5.29
C LEU A 92 7.26 -3.27 6.53
N LEU A 93 6.22 -2.53 6.93
CA LEU A 93 6.27 -1.64 8.09
C LEU A 93 6.37 -2.43 9.40
N PHE A 94 5.70 -3.59 9.49
CA PHE A 94 5.81 -4.49 10.63
C PHE A 94 7.22 -5.09 10.73
N ALA A 95 7.77 -5.60 9.63
CA ALA A 95 9.13 -6.15 9.61
C ALA A 95 10.18 -5.07 9.95
N LEU A 96 10.02 -3.85 9.42
CA LEU A 96 10.87 -2.71 9.77
C LEU A 96 10.73 -2.32 11.24
N ALA A 97 9.52 -2.41 11.81
CA ALA A 97 9.28 -2.14 13.22
C ALA A 97 10.03 -3.13 14.12
N ILE A 98 10.01 -4.43 13.80
CA ILE A 98 10.81 -5.46 14.50
C ILE A 98 12.31 -5.14 14.40
N CYS A 99 12.83 -4.88 13.19
CA CYS A 99 14.24 -4.53 12.99
C CYS A 99 14.66 -3.29 13.78
N SER A 100 13.76 -2.30 13.93
CA SER A 100 14.04 -1.07 14.69
C SER A 100 13.95 -1.22 16.21
N GLN A 101 13.52 -2.39 16.72
CA GLN A 101 13.38 -2.69 18.15
C GLN A 101 14.21 -3.90 18.61
N CYS A 102 14.91 -4.57 17.70
CA CYS A 102 15.78 -5.69 18.05
C CYS A 102 16.97 -5.29 18.95
N SER A 103 17.65 -6.28 19.50
CA SER A 103 18.86 -6.11 20.31
C SER A 103 20.07 -5.65 19.49
N ASP A 104 20.20 -6.11 18.23
CA ASP A 104 21.33 -5.79 17.36
C ASP A 104 21.38 -4.29 16.97
N ALA A 105 22.49 -3.64 17.30
CA ALA A 105 22.70 -2.22 17.07
C ALA A 105 22.83 -1.89 15.57
N LYS A 106 23.49 -2.74 14.78
CA LYS A 106 23.71 -2.51 13.35
C LYS A 106 22.38 -2.53 12.60
N THR A 107 21.56 -3.56 12.84
CA THR A 107 20.22 -3.72 12.27
C THR A 107 19.31 -2.57 12.68
N LYS A 108 19.31 -2.17 13.96
CA LYS A 108 18.53 -1.03 14.45
C LYS A 108 18.90 0.27 13.74
N GLN A 109 20.19 0.54 13.57
CA GLN A 109 20.68 1.73 12.86
C GLN A 109 20.28 1.70 11.38
N ALA A 110 20.42 0.55 10.72
CA ALA A 110 19.99 0.38 9.33
C ALA A 110 18.48 0.59 9.18
N ALA A 111 17.67 0.02 10.07
CA ALA A 111 16.22 0.17 10.06
C ALA A 111 15.79 1.63 10.19
N PHE A 112 16.37 2.40 11.12
CA PHE A 112 16.06 3.82 11.26
C PHE A 112 16.53 4.66 10.06
N LYS A 113 17.67 4.32 9.44
CA LYS A 113 18.11 4.98 8.20
C LYS A 113 17.16 4.72 7.03
N ALA A 114 16.52 3.56 6.98
CA ALA A 114 15.53 3.21 5.95
C ALA A 114 14.16 3.87 6.15
N VAL A 115 13.84 4.41 7.34
CA VAL A 115 12.51 5.00 7.64
C VAL A 115 12.07 6.06 6.63
N PRO A 116 12.87 7.08 6.25
CA PRO A 116 12.44 8.09 5.27
C PRO A 116 12.11 7.51 3.89
N GLU A 117 12.78 6.43 3.52
CA GLU A 117 12.64 5.78 2.21
C GLU A 117 11.44 4.83 2.17
N VAL A 118 11.20 4.07 3.24
CA VAL A 118 10.07 3.12 3.35
C VAL A 118 8.77 3.84 3.73
N CYS A 119 8.83 4.76 4.68
CA CYS A 119 7.67 5.53 5.14
C CYS A 119 7.41 6.74 4.24
N CYS A 120 7.07 6.54 2.97
CA CYS A 120 6.89 7.63 2.00
C CYS A 120 5.76 8.64 2.36
N ILE A 121 4.68 8.18 3.00
CA ILE A 121 3.49 9.00 3.33
C ILE A 121 3.14 8.91 4.83
N PRO A 122 2.34 9.85 5.38
CA PRO A 122 1.95 9.83 6.79
C PRO A 122 1.36 8.51 7.27
N THR A 123 0.51 7.86 6.46
CA THR A 123 -0.07 6.55 6.80
C THR A 123 1.01 5.51 7.11
N HIS A 124 2.11 5.47 6.35
CA HIS A 124 3.18 4.52 6.58
C HIS A 124 3.89 4.81 7.90
N LEU A 125 4.20 6.09 8.14
CA LEU A 125 4.84 6.52 9.38
C LEU A 125 3.95 6.18 10.58
N PHE A 126 2.66 6.51 10.54
CA PHE A 126 1.72 6.21 11.62
C PHE A 126 1.58 4.70 11.87
N THR A 127 1.45 3.90 10.82
CA THR A 127 1.39 2.43 10.94
C THR A 127 2.70 1.85 11.50
N PHE A 128 3.86 2.34 11.08
CA PHE A 128 5.16 1.94 11.66
C PHE A 128 5.24 2.27 13.15
N ILE A 129 4.83 3.48 13.57
CA ILE A 129 4.80 3.87 14.98
C ILE A 129 3.82 2.99 15.77
N GLN A 130 2.66 2.68 15.18
CA GLN A 130 1.67 1.81 15.80
C GLN A 130 2.21 0.39 16.00
N PHE A 131 2.81 -0.23 14.97
CA PHE A 131 3.46 -1.54 15.13
C PHE A 131 4.57 -1.51 16.17
N LYS A 132 5.34 -0.42 16.26
CA LYS A 132 6.34 -0.29 17.32
C LYS A 132 5.72 -0.29 18.72
N LYS A 133 4.58 0.39 18.88
CA LYS A 133 3.81 0.41 20.13
C LYS A 133 3.30 -0.99 20.46
N ASP A 134 2.77 -1.72 19.49
CA ASP A 134 2.21 -3.07 19.70
C ASP A 134 3.30 -4.10 20.07
N LEU A 135 4.50 -3.94 19.50
CA LEU A 135 5.65 -4.79 19.81
C LEU A 135 6.30 -4.49 21.18
N LYS A 136 5.96 -3.38 21.84
CA LYS A 136 6.59 -2.90 23.07
C LYS A 136 6.54 -3.95 24.19
N GLU A 137 5.39 -4.58 24.38
CA GLU A 137 5.17 -5.57 25.44
C GLU A 137 5.85 -6.90 25.12
N GLY A 138 5.65 -7.42 23.90
CA GLY A 138 6.24 -8.69 23.46
C GLY A 138 7.77 -8.67 23.40
N MET A 139 8.36 -7.56 22.92
CA MET A 139 9.82 -7.38 22.86
C MET A 139 10.42 -6.81 24.16
N LYS A 140 9.59 -6.54 25.18
CA LYS A 140 9.98 -5.98 26.49
C LYS A 140 10.92 -4.75 26.37
N CYS A 141 10.68 -3.89 25.39
CA CYS A 141 11.51 -2.72 25.11
C CYS A 141 10.68 -1.45 24.96
N GLY A 142 11.19 -0.31 25.41
CA GLY A 142 10.56 1.00 25.16
C GLY A 142 10.74 1.46 23.71
N MET A 143 9.79 2.25 23.17
CA MET A 143 9.86 2.73 21.79
C MET A 143 10.50 4.12 21.63
N TRP A 144 10.28 5.05 22.57
CA TRP A 144 10.64 6.48 22.42
C TRP A 144 12.07 6.81 22.88
N GLY A 145 13.04 6.08 22.35
CA GLY A 145 14.46 6.40 22.50
C GLY A 145 14.92 7.57 21.61
N ARG A 146 16.18 7.99 21.77
CA ARG A 146 16.80 9.06 20.94
C ARG A 146 16.71 8.75 19.44
N ALA A 147 16.89 7.49 19.05
CA ALA A 147 16.86 7.06 17.66
C ALA A 147 15.48 7.27 17.01
N LEU A 148 14.39 6.91 17.69
CA LEU A 148 13.03 7.11 17.15
C LEU A 148 12.69 8.60 17.06
N ARG A 149 12.99 9.38 18.10
CA ARG A 149 12.76 10.83 18.08
C ARG A 149 13.48 11.48 16.91
N LYS A 150 14.74 11.12 16.68
CA LYS A 150 15.53 11.58 15.54
C LYS A 150 14.93 11.15 14.21
N ALA A 151 14.57 9.88 14.04
CA ALA A 151 14.00 9.38 12.78
C ALA A 151 12.67 10.08 12.42
N VAL A 152 11.80 10.31 13.41
CA VAL A 152 10.56 11.08 13.21
C VAL A 152 10.87 12.53 12.87
N ALA A 153 11.80 13.17 13.58
CA ALA A 153 12.19 14.54 13.30
C ALA A 153 12.77 14.72 11.88
N ASP A 154 13.69 13.82 11.50
CA ASP A 154 14.32 13.77 10.18
C ASP A 154 13.27 13.51 9.08
N TRP A 155 12.21 12.76 9.37
CA TRP A 155 11.12 12.52 8.40
C TRP A 155 10.38 13.82 8.00
N TYR A 156 10.13 14.72 8.96
CA TYR A 156 9.53 16.03 8.70
C TYR A 156 10.54 17.02 8.11
N ASN A 157 11.71 17.14 8.73
CA ASN A 157 12.74 18.10 8.33
C ASN A 157 13.40 17.75 6.99
N GLY A 158 13.37 16.48 6.56
CA GLY A 158 13.88 16.04 5.25
C GLY A 158 12.95 16.38 4.08
N LYS A 159 11.83 17.08 4.31
CA LYS A 159 10.88 17.49 3.27
C LYS A 159 10.75 19.01 3.26
N ASN A 160 10.29 19.57 2.14
CA ASN A 160 9.97 21.00 2.05
C ASN A 160 8.63 21.31 2.75
N GLY A 161 8.42 22.58 3.13
CA GLY A 161 7.21 23.01 3.85
C GLY A 161 5.91 22.66 3.11
N MET A 162 5.87 22.87 1.79
CA MET A 162 4.68 22.59 0.97
C MET A 162 4.34 21.09 0.91
N ALA A 163 5.33 20.21 0.76
CA ALA A 163 5.12 18.76 0.74
C ALA A 163 4.61 18.25 2.09
N VAL A 164 5.13 18.80 3.21
CA VAL A 164 4.59 18.48 4.53
C VAL A 164 3.17 19.03 4.68
N ALA A 165 2.88 20.24 4.21
CA ALA A 165 1.54 20.82 4.24
C ALA A 165 0.53 19.92 3.51
N LEU A 166 0.80 19.56 2.25
CA LEU A 166 0.00 18.64 1.45
C LEU A 166 -0.23 17.29 2.16
N ALA A 167 0.80 16.76 2.81
CA ALA A 167 0.71 15.49 3.52
C ALA A 167 -0.17 15.58 4.77
N VAL A 168 0.00 16.63 5.59
CA VAL A 168 -0.66 16.75 6.90
C VAL A 168 -2.12 17.17 6.79
N THR A 169 -2.47 17.93 5.74
CA THR A 169 -3.86 18.32 5.45
C THR A 169 -4.65 17.15 4.87
N LYS A 170 -4.03 16.34 3.99
CA LYS A 170 -4.62 15.13 3.41
C LYS A 170 -4.77 13.99 4.43
N TYR A 171 -3.75 13.76 5.24
CA TYR A 171 -3.67 12.62 6.18
C TYR A 171 -3.59 13.08 7.64
N LYS A 172 -4.61 13.79 8.12
CA LYS A 172 -4.63 14.34 9.50
C LYS A 172 -4.27 13.32 10.59
N GLN A 173 -4.84 12.11 10.48
CA GLN A 173 -4.59 10.98 11.38
C GLN A 173 -4.85 9.65 10.68
N ARG A 174 -4.08 8.60 11.00
CA ARG A 174 -4.32 7.20 10.62
C ARG A 174 -3.78 6.27 11.69
N SER A 175 -4.27 5.03 11.73
CA SER A 175 -3.75 3.97 12.61
C SER A 175 -3.65 4.38 14.09
N GLY A 176 -4.57 5.24 14.56
CA GLY A 176 -4.58 5.75 15.94
C GLY A 176 -3.60 6.89 16.26
N TRP A 177 -2.85 7.41 15.28
CA TRP A 177 -1.87 8.48 15.46
C TRP A 177 -2.22 9.72 14.63
N SER A 178 -1.96 10.89 15.21
CA SER A 178 -1.99 12.17 14.51
C SER A 178 -0.58 12.77 14.34
N HIS A 179 -0.46 13.73 13.44
CA HIS A 179 0.77 14.52 13.33
C HIS A 179 1.11 15.25 14.64
N LYS A 180 0.10 15.73 15.37
CA LYS A 180 0.27 16.41 16.66
C LYS A 180 0.92 15.50 17.70
N ASP A 181 0.55 14.22 17.74
CA ASP A 181 1.15 13.24 18.64
C ASP A 181 2.62 13.03 18.34
N LEU A 182 2.96 12.82 17.06
CA LEU A 182 4.34 12.60 16.64
C LEU A 182 5.23 13.82 16.89
N LEU A 183 4.73 15.03 16.64
CA LEU A 183 5.44 16.27 16.92
C LEU A 183 5.73 16.43 18.42
N ARG A 184 4.75 16.13 19.27
CA ARG A 184 4.90 16.19 20.74
C ARG A 184 5.94 15.19 21.24
N LEU A 185 5.90 13.94 20.76
CA LEU A 185 6.74 12.86 21.28
C LEU A 185 8.15 12.84 20.67
N SER A 186 8.31 13.33 19.44
CA SER A 186 9.63 13.47 18.81
C SER A 186 10.41 14.69 19.30
N HIS A 187 9.73 15.67 19.90
CA HIS A 187 10.30 16.98 20.23
C HIS A 187 10.94 17.63 18.98
N LEU A 188 10.22 17.60 17.85
CA LEU A 188 10.70 18.17 16.59
C LEU A 188 11.10 19.64 16.78
N LYS A 189 12.33 19.96 16.38
CA LYS A 189 12.77 21.33 16.12
C LYS A 189 12.70 21.56 14.60
N PRO A 190 11.82 22.47 14.12
CA PRO A 190 11.72 22.79 12.69
C PRO A 190 13.07 23.25 12.11
N ALA A 191 13.48 22.66 10.98
CA ALA A 191 14.73 23.02 10.31
C ALA A 191 14.60 24.22 9.35
N SER A 192 13.38 24.61 8.98
CA SER A 192 13.10 25.73 8.08
C SER A 192 11.81 26.44 8.47
N GLU A 193 11.62 27.66 7.95
CA GLU A 193 10.42 28.46 8.21
C GLU A 193 9.14 27.77 7.73
N GLY A 194 9.15 27.16 6.55
CA GLY A 194 8.00 26.39 6.05
C GLY A 194 7.61 25.25 6.98
N ILE A 195 8.59 24.52 7.56
CA ILE A 195 8.30 23.48 8.55
C ILE A 195 7.80 24.08 9.87
N ALA A 196 8.30 25.26 10.26
CA ALA A 196 7.82 25.96 11.45
C ALA A 196 6.35 26.38 11.32
N ILE A 197 5.95 26.89 10.15
CA ILE A 197 4.56 27.23 9.83
C ILE A 197 3.67 26.00 9.93
N VAL A 198 4.05 24.90 9.26
CA VAL A 198 3.25 23.68 9.25
C VAL A 198 3.16 23.06 10.65
N THR A 199 4.24 23.07 11.42
CA THR A 199 4.26 22.61 12.82
C THR A 199 3.34 23.47 13.70
N LYS A 200 3.34 24.79 13.51
CA LYS A 200 2.42 25.70 14.19
C LYS A 200 0.96 25.44 13.79
N TYR A 201 0.69 25.24 12.50
CA TYR A 201 -0.64 24.89 12.00
C TYR A 201 -1.18 23.61 12.66
N ILE A 202 -0.36 22.56 12.78
CA ILE A 202 -0.77 21.28 13.40
C ILE A 202 -1.01 21.42 14.91
N THR A 203 -0.16 22.20 15.60
CA THR A 203 -0.16 22.25 17.08
C THR A 203 -1.14 23.27 17.65
N LYS A 204 -1.31 24.42 16.97
CA LYS A 204 -2.11 25.57 17.43
C LYS A 204 -3.33 25.83 16.55
N GLY A 205 -3.23 25.58 15.24
CA GLY A 205 -4.32 25.77 14.28
C GLY A 205 -4.11 26.96 13.36
N TRP A 206 -5.06 27.16 12.44
CA TRP A 206 -4.94 28.17 11.37
C TRP A 206 -4.95 29.62 11.88
N LYS A 207 -5.78 29.95 12.88
CA LYS A 207 -5.88 31.32 13.42
C LYS A 207 -4.54 31.81 13.97
N ASP A 208 -3.85 30.96 14.74
CA ASP A 208 -2.52 31.28 15.27
C ASP A 208 -1.44 31.41 14.19
N VAL A 209 -1.60 30.71 13.07
CA VAL A 209 -0.70 30.87 11.92
C VAL A 209 -0.96 32.21 11.24
N GLN A 210 -2.21 32.57 10.98
CA GLN A 210 -2.56 33.87 10.40
C GLN A 210 -2.03 35.02 11.26
N GLU A 211 -2.29 34.99 12.58
CA GLU A 211 -1.84 36.04 13.49
C GLU A 211 -0.30 36.16 13.53
N ALA A 212 0.41 35.03 13.55
CA ALA A 212 1.86 35.04 13.64
C ALA A 212 2.59 35.52 12.37
N TYR A 213 1.89 35.58 11.23
CA TYR A 213 2.46 35.88 9.91
C TYR A 213 1.76 37.04 9.18
N LYS A 214 0.80 37.72 9.82
CA LYS A 214 0.00 38.81 9.21
C LYS A 214 0.84 39.97 8.68
N ASP A 215 1.82 40.43 9.47
CA ASP A 215 2.62 41.63 9.16
C ASP A 215 4.10 41.28 8.87
N LYS A 216 4.41 40.01 8.61
CA LYS A 216 5.78 39.57 8.32
C LYS A 216 6.04 39.58 6.82
N ALA A 217 7.15 40.19 6.42
CA ALA A 217 7.73 39.94 5.11
C ALA A 217 8.12 38.45 5.02
N VAL A 218 7.43 37.71 4.17
CA VAL A 218 7.66 36.28 3.94
C VAL A 218 8.23 36.06 2.55
N SER A 219 8.97 34.97 2.37
CA SER A 219 9.42 34.58 1.03
C SER A 219 8.24 34.15 0.15
N ALA A 220 8.43 34.16 -1.17
CA ALA A 220 7.39 33.74 -2.13
C ALA A 220 6.97 32.27 -1.92
N GLU A 221 7.88 31.39 -1.50
CA GLU A 221 7.57 29.99 -1.16
C GLU A 221 6.67 29.90 0.08
N THR A 222 6.96 30.71 1.09
CA THR A 222 6.17 30.79 2.33
C THR A 222 4.78 31.38 2.06
N GLU A 223 4.67 32.39 1.19
CA GLU A 223 3.38 32.95 0.78
C GLU A 223 2.51 31.89 0.09
N LYS A 224 3.07 31.13 -0.86
CA LYS A 224 2.36 30.00 -1.52
C LYS A 224 1.87 28.97 -0.52
N LEU A 225 2.69 28.63 0.47
CA LEU A 225 2.34 27.71 1.55
C LEU A 225 1.17 28.25 2.40
N LEU A 226 1.20 29.53 2.76
CA LEU A 226 0.12 30.17 3.54
C LEU A 226 -1.19 30.19 2.74
N LYS A 227 -1.16 30.58 1.46
CA LYS A 227 -2.34 30.55 0.56
C LYS A 227 -2.92 29.14 0.43
N TYR A 228 -2.06 28.11 0.32
CA TYR A 228 -2.53 26.72 0.29
C TYR A 228 -3.24 26.32 1.58
N LEU A 229 -2.67 26.64 2.75
CA LEU A 229 -3.31 26.33 4.05
C LEU A 229 -4.62 27.10 4.22
N GLU A 230 -4.69 28.34 3.73
CA GLU A 230 -5.91 29.14 3.69
C GLU A 230 -6.99 28.47 2.83
N ALA A 231 -6.65 28.05 1.60
CA ALA A 231 -7.56 27.35 0.70
C ALA A 231 -8.13 26.07 1.34
N VAL A 232 -7.28 25.30 2.03
CA VAL A 232 -7.68 24.10 2.78
C VAL A 232 -8.63 24.41 3.93
N GLU A 233 -8.58 25.59 4.55
CA GLU A 233 -9.55 26.00 5.57
C GLU A 233 -10.80 26.62 4.97
N LYS A 234 -10.66 27.35 3.86
CA LYS A 234 -11.76 27.98 3.11
C LYS A 234 -12.72 26.93 2.56
N VAL A 235 -12.19 25.86 1.93
CA VAL A 235 -12.99 24.78 1.35
C VAL A 235 -13.89 24.11 2.40
N LYS A 236 -13.47 24.06 3.67
CA LYS A 236 -14.27 23.45 4.77
C LYS A 236 -15.42 24.33 5.26
N ARG A 237 -15.48 25.59 4.85
CA ARG A 237 -16.48 26.56 5.31
C ARG A 237 -17.50 26.87 4.22
N THR A 238 -17.06 26.87 2.97
CA THR A 238 -17.94 27.13 1.84
C THR A 238 -18.87 25.96 1.52
N LYS A 239 -20.07 26.30 1.06
CA LYS A 239 -21.05 25.36 0.51
C LYS A 239 -21.27 25.58 -0.99
N ASP A 240 -20.65 26.61 -1.56
CA ASP A 240 -20.77 26.93 -2.97
C ASP A 240 -19.96 25.94 -3.81
N GLU A 241 -20.63 25.32 -4.78
CA GLU A 241 -20.06 24.31 -5.65
C GLU A 241 -19.00 24.89 -6.57
N LEU A 242 -19.23 26.09 -7.11
CA LEU A 242 -18.30 26.76 -8.03
C LEU A 242 -17.01 27.14 -7.30
N GLU A 243 -17.13 27.74 -6.11
CA GLU A 243 -15.96 28.04 -5.27
C GLU A 243 -15.16 26.78 -4.91
N VAL A 244 -15.83 25.67 -4.59
CA VAL A 244 -15.14 24.40 -4.30
C VAL A 244 -14.39 23.88 -5.53
N THR A 245 -15.00 23.91 -6.71
CA THR A 245 -14.33 23.49 -7.96
C THR A 245 -13.11 24.35 -8.28
N HIS A 246 -13.21 25.67 -8.12
CA HIS A 246 -12.10 26.58 -8.32
C HIS A 246 -10.93 26.31 -7.35
N LEU A 247 -11.24 26.09 -6.06
CA LEU A 247 -10.22 25.76 -5.07
C LEU A 247 -9.52 24.41 -5.36
N ILE A 248 -10.24 23.43 -5.92
CA ILE A 248 -9.65 22.17 -6.37
C ILE A 248 -8.64 22.41 -7.49
N GLU A 249 -9.02 23.16 -8.52
CA GLU A 249 -8.21 23.39 -9.71
C GLU A 249 -6.99 24.27 -9.42
N GLU A 250 -7.13 25.31 -8.58
CA GLU A 250 -6.04 26.23 -8.27
C GLU A 250 -5.01 25.63 -7.31
N TYR A 251 -5.46 24.91 -6.27
CA TYR A 251 -4.59 24.43 -5.19
C TYR A 251 -4.34 22.92 -5.22
N GLY A 252 -4.88 22.19 -6.20
CA GLY A 252 -4.76 20.75 -6.31
C GLY A 252 -5.37 20.01 -5.12
N LEU A 253 -6.52 20.50 -4.61
CA LEU A 253 -7.17 19.87 -3.45
C LEU A 253 -7.74 18.51 -3.83
N VAL A 254 -7.51 17.53 -2.96
CA VAL A 254 -8.02 16.17 -3.12
C VAL A 254 -9.27 15.91 -2.29
N ARG A 255 -9.93 14.79 -2.56
CA ARG A 255 -11.13 14.30 -1.86
C ARG A 255 -11.02 14.40 -0.32
N GLU A 256 -9.86 14.08 0.26
CA GLU A 256 -9.68 14.10 1.72
C GLU A 256 -9.75 15.50 2.35
N HIS A 257 -9.62 16.58 1.55
CA HIS A 257 -9.79 17.95 2.03
C HIS A 257 -11.25 18.40 2.09
N LEU A 258 -12.12 17.74 1.33
CA LEU A 258 -13.51 18.16 1.13
C LEU A 258 -14.45 17.61 2.21
N LEU A 259 -15.59 18.28 2.37
CA LEU A 259 -16.67 17.79 3.20
C LEU A 259 -17.45 16.70 2.48
N THR A 260 -18.10 15.82 3.26
CA THR A 260 -18.95 14.75 2.72
C THR A 260 -20.09 15.26 1.84
N ASN A 261 -20.59 16.47 2.10
CA ASN A 261 -21.62 17.09 1.29
C ASN A 261 -21.10 17.53 -0.09
N HIS A 262 -19.85 18.01 -0.20
CA HIS A 262 -19.27 18.36 -1.50
C HIS A 262 -19.17 17.14 -2.42
N LEU A 263 -18.92 15.95 -1.85
CA LEU A 263 -18.81 14.68 -2.58
C LEU A 263 -20.14 14.14 -3.13
N LYS A 264 -21.25 14.87 -2.95
CA LYS A 264 -22.54 14.59 -3.60
C LYS A 264 -22.67 15.25 -4.97
N SER A 265 -21.91 16.32 -5.23
CA SER A 265 -21.95 17.04 -6.52
C SER A 265 -21.20 16.28 -7.61
N LYS A 266 -21.78 16.25 -8.82
CA LYS A 266 -21.15 15.71 -10.03
C LYS A 266 -19.97 16.58 -10.49
N GLU A 267 -20.11 17.90 -10.49
CA GLU A 267 -19.07 18.82 -10.95
C GLU A 267 -17.83 18.81 -10.05
N VAL A 268 -18.02 18.68 -8.73
CA VAL A 268 -16.89 18.49 -7.79
C VAL A 268 -16.10 17.23 -8.12
N TRP A 269 -16.77 16.12 -8.45
CA TRP A 269 -16.08 14.90 -8.87
C TRP A 269 -15.39 15.03 -10.23
N LYS A 270 -15.95 15.79 -11.17
CA LYS A 270 -15.29 16.11 -12.45
C LYS A 270 -14.02 16.93 -12.24
N ALA A 271 -14.06 17.96 -11.40
CA ALA A 271 -12.89 18.74 -11.03
C ALA A 271 -11.82 17.88 -10.36
N LEU A 272 -12.21 17.02 -9.41
CA LEU A 272 -11.29 16.08 -8.76
C LEU A 272 -10.65 15.08 -9.74
N LEU A 273 -11.39 14.64 -10.77
CA LEU A 273 -10.93 13.62 -11.72
C LEU A 273 -9.68 14.05 -12.49
N LYS A 274 -9.58 15.33 -12.84
CA LYS A 274 -8.49 15.90 -13.66
C LYS A 274 -7.11 15.51 -13.10
N ASP A 275 -6.86 15.77 -11.82
CA ASP A 275 -5.57 15.51 -11.16
C ASP A 275 -5.60 14.31 -10.19
N MET A 276 -6.66 13.51 -10.19
CA MET A 276 -6.83 12.38 -9.25
C MET A 276 -5.70 11.35 -9.38
N PRO A 277 -4.93 11.01 -8.33
CA PRO A 277 -3.91 9.96 -8.44
C PRO A 277 -4.50 8.60 -8.87
N ILE A 278 -3.78 7.82 -9.69
CA ILE A 278 -4.29 6.53 -10.23
C ILE A 278 -4.71 5.57 -9.11
N SER A 279 -3.96 5.51 -8.00
CA SER A 279 -4.31 4.66 -6.86
C SER A 279 -5.65 5.04 -6.21
N VAL A 280 -6.05 6.31 -6.29
CA VAL A 280 -7.36 6.79 -5.83
C VAL A 280 -8.42 6.52 -6.89
N LEU A 281 -8.09 6.74 -8.17
CA LEU A 281 -8.98 6.47 -9.31
C LEU A 281 -9.47 5.02 -9.30
N LEU A 282 -8.55 4.05 -9.21
CA LEU A 282 -8.86 2.61 -9.15
C LEU A 282 -9.86 2.24 -8.06
N ARG A 283 -9.79 2.91 -6.90
CA ARG A 283 -10.67 2.66 -5.75
C ARG A 283 -12.05 3.33 -5.88
N ASN A 284 -12.20 4.28 -6.81
CA ASN A 284 -13.41 5.09 -6.96
C ASN A 284 -14.12 4.91 -8.30
N LEU A 285 -13.65 4.04 -9.22
CA LEU A 285 -14.30 3.79 -10.51
C LEU A 285 -15.80 3.49 -10.40
N GLY A 286 -16.17 2.57 -9.50
CA GLY A 286 -17.58 2.25 -9.24
C GLY A 286 -18.39 3.45 -8.73
N LYS A 287 -17.79 4.28 -7.86
CA LYS A 287 -18.45 5.49 -7.32
C LYS A 287 -18.60 6.59 -8.38
N LEU A 288 -17.60 6.79 -9.21
CA LEU A 288 -17.63 7.76 -10.31
C LEU A 288 -18.67 7.35 -11.36
N THR A 289 -18.78 6.06 -11.65
CA THR A 289 -19.80 5.51 -12.57
C THR A 289 -21.20 5.64 -11.97
N ALA A 290 -21.39 5.25 -10.70
CA ALA A 290 -22.68 5.38 -10.00
C ALA A 290 -23.18 6.84 -9.92
N ASN A 291 -22.25 7.79 -9.80
CA ASN A 291 -22.56 9.22 -9.75
C ASN A 291 -22.72 9.87 -11.13
N SER A 292 -22.73 9.09 -12.23
CA SER A 292 -22.82 9.60 -13.61
C SER A 292 -21.72 10.62 -13.97
N VAL A 293 -20.53 10.47 -13.36
CA VAL A 293 -19.32 11.22 -13.75
C VAL A 293 -18.66 10.52 -14.93
N LEU A 294 -18.66 9.18 -14.92
CA LEU A 294 -18.23 8.32 -16.01
C LEU A 294 -19.47 7.81 -16.74
N GLU A 295 -19.97 8.61 -17.67
CA GLU A 295 -21.09 8.23 -18.53
C GLU A 295 -20.58 7.42 -19.73
N PRO A 296 -21.32 6.40 -20.19
CA PRO A 296 -20.91 5.60 -21.35
C PRO A 296 -20.65 6.49 -22.57
N ARG A 297 -19.53 6.28 -23.26
CA ARG A 297 -19.06 7.09 -24.40
C ARG A 297 -18.79 8.58 -24.05
N GLY A 298 -18.69 8.92 -22.77
CA GLY A 298 -18.31 10.25 -22.30
C GLY A 298 -16.81 10.52 -22.46
N SER A 299 -16.44 11.81 -22.54
CA SER A 299 -15.03 12.23 -22.64
C SER A 299 -14.20 11.82 -21.43
N GLU A 300 -14.82 11.77 -20.26
CA GLU A 300 -14.22 11.40 -18.98
C GLU A 300 -13.81 9.93 -18.95
N VAL A 301 -14.58 9.05 -19.60
CA VAL A 301 -14.22 7.62 -19.74
C VAL A 301 -12.97 7.47 -20.60
N ALA A 302 -12.87 8.21 -21.70
CA ALA A 302 -11.68 8.20 -22.55
C ALA A 302 -10.43 8.67 -21.79
N ILE A 303 -10.53 9.76 -21.01
CA ILE A 303 -9.45 10.25 -20.14
C ILE A 303 -9.04 9.20 -19.11
N VAL A 304 -10.00 8.54 -18.47
CA VAL A 304 -9.72 7.46 -17.50
C VAL A 304 -9.00 6.29 -18.18
N CYS A 305 -9.48 5.84 -19.33
CA CYS A 305 -8.90 4.74 -20.09
C CYS A 305 -7.46 5.05 -20.53
N GLU A 306 -7.20 6.26 -21.02
CA GLU A 306 -5.85 6.70 -21.40
C GLU A 306 -4.89 6.64 -20.20
N ARG A 307 -5.33 7.13 -19.04
CA ARG A 307 -4.52 7.14 -17.81
C ARG A 307 -4.24 5.74 -17.29
N LEU A 308 -5.23 4.84 -17.36
CA LEU A 308 -5.07 3.43 -16.97
C LEU A 308 -4.14 2.68 -17.92
N ARG A 309 -4.13 3.01 -19.21
CA ARG A 309 -3.24 2.38 -20.22
C ARG A 309 -1.82 2.95 -20.21
N ASN A 310 -1.55 4.02 -19.46
CA ASN A 310 -0.26 4.72 -19.44
C ASN A 310 0.73 4.07 -18.46
N GLU A 311 1.68 3.31 -18.99
CA GLU A 311 2.69 2.59 -18.21
C GLU A 311 3.57 3.52 -17.35
N LYS A 312 3.95 4.70 -17.85
CA LYS A 312 4.79 5.65 -17.10
C LYS A 312 4.07 6.14 -15.85
N LEU A 313 2.76 6.41 -15.96
CA LEU A 313 1.95 6.82 -14.82
C LEU A 313 1.73 5.68 -13.82
N LEU A 314 1.50 4.45 -14.30
CA LEU A 314 1.38 3.26 -13.44
C LEU A 314 2.66 3.03 -12.62
N LYS A 315 3.84 3.09 -13.26
CA LYS A 315 5.14 2.95 -12.60
C LYS A 315 5.42 4.09 -11.62
N LYS A 316 5.18 5.36 -12.03
CA LYS A 316 5.36 6.53 -11.15
C LYS A 316 4.43 6.46 -9.93
N GLY A 317 3.21 5.97 -10.10
CA GLY A 317 2.24 5.75 -9.03
C GLY A 317 2.51 4.51 -8.17
N ARG A 318 3.52 3.70 -8.51
CA ARG A 318 3.82 2.40 -7.89
C ARG A 318 2.58 1.49 -7.81
N ILE A 319 1.84 1.43 -8.91
CA ILE A 319 0.62 0.63 -9.00
C ILE A 319 1.01 -0.84 -9.16
N HIS A 320 0.88 -1.61 -8.08
CA HIS A 320 1.06 -3.05 -8.10
C HIS A 320 -0.04 -3.78 -8.92
N PRO A 321 0.28 -4.86 -9.65
CA PRO A 321 -0.70 -5.62 -10.44
C PRO A 321 -1.92 -6.10 -9.65
N PHE A 322 -1.70 -6.52 -8.40
CA PHE A 322 -2.78 -6.93 -7.50
C PHE A 322 -3.83 -5.81 -7.26
N HIS A 323 -3.42 -4.53 -7.28
CA HIS A 323 -4.38 -3.43 -7.16
C HIS A 323 -5.30 -3.32 -8.37
N ILE A 324 -4.77 -3.58 -9.57
CA ILE A 324 -5.56 -3.62 -10.80
C ILE A 324 -6.52 -4.80 -10.76
N LEU A 325 -6.05 -5.98 -10.37
CA LEU A 325 -6.89 -7.18 -10.30
C LEU A 325 -8.05 -7.03 -9.31
N VAL A 326 -7.78 -6.49 -8.11
CA VAL A 326 -8.84 -6.18 -7.14
C VAL A 326 -9.79 -5.12 -7.68
N ALA A 327 -9.28 -4.07 -8.35
CA ALA A 327 -10.12 -3.03 -8.95
C ALA A 327 -10.99 -3.58 -10.09
N LEU A 328 -10.46 -4.47 -10.93
CA LEU A 328 -11.17 -5.15 -12.01
C LEU A 328 -12.34 -5.97 -11.48
N GLU A 329 -12.08 -6.89 -10.55
CA GLU A 329 -13.14 -7.72 -9.97
C GLU A 329 -14.17 -6.90 -9.18
N THR A 330 -13.70 -5.88 -8.44
CA THR A 330 -14.61 -4.99 -7.72
C THR A 330 -15.46 -4.16 -8.66
N TYR A 331 -14.92 -3.68 -9.78
CA TYR A 331 -15.67 -2.86 -10.73
C TYR A 331 -16.67 -3.72 -11.52
N LYS A 332 -16.24 -4.92 -11.93
CA LYS A 332 -17.04 -5.90 -12.67
C LYS A 332 -18.27 -6.39 -11.89
N SER A 333 -18.20 -6.45 -10.56
CA SER A 333 -19.35 -6.86 -9.73
C SER A 333 -20.56 -5.93 -9.86
N GLY A 334 -20.37 -4.67 -10.28
CA GLY A 334 -21.46 -3.70 -10.45
C GLY A 334 -22.08 -3.21 -9.14
N HIS A 335 -21.56 -3.61 -7.98
CA HIS A 335 -22.08 -3.17 -6.69
C HIS A 335 -20.99 -3.05 -5.63
N GLY A 336 -21.20 -2.15 -4.67
CA GLY A 336 -20.32 -1.99 -3.53
C GLY A 336 -20.35 -3.23 -2.64
N SER A 337 -19.20 -3.59 -2.04
CA SER A 337 -19.13 -4.63 -1.01
C SER A 337 -19.80 -4.21 0.30
N ARG A 338 -19.93 -2.90 0.53
CA ARG A 338 -20.58 -2.30 1.70
C ARG A 338 -21.58 -1.24 1.23
N GLY A 339 -22.86 -1.45 1.54
CA GLY A 339 -23.94 -0.48 1.29
C GLY A 339 -24.78 -0.79 0.05
N LYS A 340 -25.54 0.22 -0.42
CA LYS A 340 -26.52 0.12 -1.51
C LYS A 340 -26.01 0.71 -2.84
N LEU A 341 -24.71 0.97 -2.95
CA LEU A 341 -24.14 1.57 -4.15
C LEU A 341 -24.13 0.54 -5.28
N TRP A 342 -24.73 0.90 -6.40
CA TRP A 342 -24.81 0.08 -7.60
C TRP A 342 -24.38 0.91 -8.81
N TRP A 343 -23.76 0.27 -9.79
CA TRP A 343 -23.39 0.86 -11.07
C TRP A 343 -23.42 -0.20 -12.17
N ARG A 344 -23.52 0.25 -13.41
CA ARG A 344 -23.31 -0.60 -14.58
C ARG A 344 -21.83 -0.51 -14.98
N PRO A 345 -21.07 -1.61 -15.00
CA PRO A 345 -19.69 -1.58 -15.48
C PRO A 345 -19.62 -1.11 -16.92
N ASP A 346 -18.65 -0.24 -17.21
CA ASP A 346 -18.33 0.22 -18.56
C ASP A 346 -17.27 -0.70 -19.19
N GLU A 347 -17.52 -1.15 -20.43
CA GLU A 347 -16.67 -2.12 -21.14
C GLU A 347 -15.28 -1.55 -21.48
N ASP A 348 -15.20 -0.26 -21.84
CA ASP A 348 -13.92 0.37 -22.20
C ASP A 348 -12.99 0.45 -20.98
N ILE A 349 -13.57 0.69 -19.80
CA ILE A 349 -12.85 0.69 -18.52
C ILE A 349 -12.39 -0.73 -18.16
N LEU A 350 -13.23 -1.75 -18.36
CA LEU A 350 -12.86 -3.14 -18.10
C LEU A 350 -11.69 -3.58 -19.00
N GLU A 351 -11.73 -3.24 -20.28
CA GLU A 351 -10.64 -3.50 -21.23
C GLU A 351 -9.37 -2.73 -20.83
N ALA A 352 -9.51 -1.46 -20.42
CA ALA A 352 -8.37 -0.66 -19.96
C ALA A 352 -7.73 -1.24 -18.70
N LEU A 353 -8.52 -1.79 -17.78
CA LEU A 353 -8.02 -2.48 -16.58
C LEU A 353 -7.28 -3.77 -16.94
N ASP A 354 -7.82 -4.63 -17.82
CA ASP A 354 -7.11 -5.83 -18.30
C ASP A 354 -5.77 -5.47 -18.96
N ALA A 355 -5.78 -4.49 -19.86
CA ALA A 355 -4.55 -4.03 -20.51
C ALA A 355 -3.54 -3.43 -19.52
N SER A 356 -4.02 -2.71 -18.50
CA SER A 356 -3.15 -2.10 -17.47
C SER A 356 -2.48 -3.15 -16.59
N PHE A 357 -3.13 -4.29 -16.33
CA PHE A 357 -2.61 -5.36 -15.47
C PHE A 357 -1.24 -5.84 -15.95
N TYR A 358 -1.11 -6.20 -17.24
CA TYR A 358 0.17 -6.69 -17.78
C TYR A 358 1.26 -5.60 -17.81
N LYS A 359 0.89 -4.33 -18.02
CA LYS A 359 1.81 -3.18 -18.01
C LYS A 359 2.38 -2.86 -16.63
N THR A 360 1.73 -3.30 -15.55
CA THR A 360 2.25 -3.11 -14.19
C THR A 360 3.38 -4.07 -13.82
N PHE A 361 3.54 -5.19 -14.54
CA PHE A 361 4.68 -6.06 -14.35
C PHE A 361 5.94 -5.47 -14.95
N LYS A 362 7.09 -5.82 -14.36
CA LYS A 362 8.39 -5.54 -14.97
C LYS A 362 8.52 -6.46 -16.19
N ALA A 363 8.50 -5.87 -17.39
CA ALA A 363 8.79 -6.61 -18.62
C ALA A 363 10.18 -7.24 -18.51
N VAL A 364 10.26 -8.52 -18.85
CA VAL A 364 11.50 -9.31 -18.93
C VAL A 364 11.59 -9.92 -20.31
N GLU A 365 12.81 -10.10 -20.81
CA GLU A 365 13.02 -10.80 -22.07
C GLU A 365 12.64 -12.28 -21.92
N PRO A 366 11.88 -12.85 -22.86
CA PRO A 366 11.50 -14.25 -22.79
C PRO A 366 12.72 -15.14 -22.96
N THR A 367 12.73 -16.25 -22.23
CA THR A 367 13.81 -17.24 -22.30
C THR A 367 13.65 -18.17 -23.50
N GLY A 368 12.44 -18.28 -24.08
CA GLY A 368 12.15 -19.17 -25.20
C GLY A 368 12.16 -20.66 -24.82
N LYS A 369 12.14 -20.96 -23.52
CA LYS A 369 12.04 -22.33 -23.01
C LYS A 369 10.59 -22.81 -22.99
N ARG A 370 10.43 -24.11 -22.75
CA ARG A 370 9.13 -24.78 -22.61
C ARG A 370 8.71 -24.74 -21.14
N PHE A 371 7.55 -24.16 -20.87
CA PHE A 371 6.99 -24.04 -19.53
C PHE A 371 5.73 -24.88 -19.38
N LEU A 372 5.63 -25.64 -18.29
CA LEU A 372 4.38 -26.22 -17.82
C LEU A 372 3.95 -25.44 -16.57
N LEU A 373 2.80 -24.78 -16.65
CA LEU A 373 2.25 -23.95 -15.59
C LEU A 373 1.08 -24.69 -14.96
N ALA A 374 1.30 -25.26 -13.77
CA ALA A 374 0.29 -26.03 -13.05
C ALA A 374 -0.34 -25.22 -11.92
N VAL A 375 -1.66 -24.98 -11.98
CA VAL A 375 -2.42 -24.25 -10.96
C VAL A 375 -3.09 -25.23 -10.01
N ASP A 376 -2.76 -25.14 -8.73
CA ASP A 376 -3.49 -25.84 -7.67
C ASP A 376 -4.89 -25.24 -7.52
N VAL A 377 -5.92 -26.08 -7.70
CA VAL A 377 -7.34 -25.75 -7.55
C VAL A 377 -8.01 -26.57 -6.44
N SER A 378 -7.22 -27.15 -5.53
CA SER A 378 -7.71 -27.83 -4.34
C SER A 378 -8.54 -26.90 -3.44
N ALA A 379 -9.33 -27.49 -2.54
CA ALA A 379 -10.18 -26.74 -1.61
C ALA A 379 -9.38 -25.69 -0.79
N SER A 380 -8.12 -25.98 -0.45
CA SER A 380 -7.24 -25.07 0.28
C SER A 380 -7.00 -23.74 -0.47
N MET A 381 -7.04 -23.78 -1.80
CA MET A 381 -6.82 -22.62 -2.66
C MET A 381 -8.01 -21.66 -2.74
N THR A 382 -9.14 -22.01 -2.11
CA THR A 382 -10.28 -21.09 -1.91
C THR A 382 -10.01 -19.99 -0.88
N GLN A 383 -8.93 -20.11 -0.10
CA GLN A 383 -8.48 -19.11 0.87
C GLN A 383 -8.31 -17.73 0.25
N LYS A 384 -8.68 -16.68 0.99
CA LYS A 384 -8.58 -15.31 0.52
C LYS A 384 -7.16 -14.79 0.60
N VAL A 385 -6.75 -14.02 -0.40
CA VAL A 385 -5.41 -13.42 -0.46
C VAL A 385 -5.49 -11.95 -0.07
N LEU A 386 -4.62 -11.49 0.83
CA LEU A 386 -4.48 -10.09 1.23
C LEU A 386 -5.80 -9.44 1.71
N GLY A 387 -6.67 -10.21 2.38
CA GLY A 387 -7.98 -9.74 2.85
C GLY A 387 -8.91 -9.25 1.72
N SER A 388 -8.68 -9.71 0.48
CA SER A 388 -9.44 -9.29 -0.70
C SER A 388 -10.61 -10.24 -1.02
N VAL A 389 -11.37 -9.91 -2.07
CA VAL A 389 -12.41 -10.79 -2.62
C VAL A 389 -11.84 -11.99 -3.37
N LEU A 390 -10.56 -11.93 -3.75
CA LEU A 390 -9.88 -12.94 -4.57
C LEU A 390 -9.41 -14.12 -3.73
N ASN A 391 -9.55 -15.32 -4.28
CA ASN A 391 -8.97 -16.54 -3.70
C ASN A 391 -7.56 -16.80 -4.26
N ALA A 392 -6.84 -17.76 -3.66
CA ALA A 392 -5.48 -18.09 -4.06
C ALA A 392 -5.41 -18.70 -5.47
N SER A 393 -6.40 -19.50 -5.89
CA SER A 393 -6.43 -20.08 -7.24
C SER A 393 -6.57 -19.02 -8.33
N THR A 394 -7.43 -18.01 -8.15
CA THR A 394 -7.56 -16.88 -9.10
C THR A 394 -6.25 -16.08 -9.18
N VAL A 395 -5.60 -15.82 -8.04
CA VAL A 395 -4.31 -15.11 -8.02
C VAL A 395 -3.22 -15.94 -8.72
N ALA A 396 -3.18 -17.26 -8.50
CA ALA A 396 -2.25 -18.17 -9.16
C ALA A 396 -2.48 -18.26 -10.67
N ALA A 397 -3.74 -18.39 -11.12
CA ALA A 397 -4.11 -18.37 -12.54
C ALA A 397 -3.70 -17.06 -13.20
N THR A 398 -3.85 -15.94 -12.50
CA THR A 398 -3.44 -14.62 -12.97
C THR A 398 -1.92 -14.54 -13.16
N MET A 399 -1.13 -15.12 -12.24
CA MET A 399 0.32 -15.23 -12.43
C MET A 399 0.70 -16.17 -13.58
N CYS A 400 -0.06 -17.25 -13.80
CA CYS A 400 0.15 -18.12 -14.96
C CYS A 400 -0.06 -17.38 -16.28
N MET A 401 -1.09 -16.52 -16.36
CA MET A 401 -1.32 -15.68 -17.54
C MET A 401 -0.17 -14.71 -17.83
N VAL A 402 0.49 -14.18 -16.79
CA VAL A 402 1.67 -13.32 -16.96
C VAL A 402 2.82 -14.09 -17.60
N VAL A 403 3.10 -15.30 -17.10
CA VAL A 403 4.16 -16.16 -17.66
C VAL A 403 3.79 -16.60 -19.07
N ALA A 404 2.57 -17.07 -19.30
CA ALA A 404 2.12 -17.55 -20.61
C ALA A 404 2.08 -16.44 -21.68
N ARG A 405 1.79 -15.18 -21.32
CA ARG A 405 1.90 -14.05 -22.25
C ARG A 405 3.34 -13.63 -22.52
N THR A 406 4.28 -13.98 -21.64
CA THR A 406 5.71 -13.69 -21.82
C THR A 406 6.40 -14.81 -22.62
N GLU A 407 6.18 -16.06 -22.22
CA GLU A 407 6.79 -17.26 -22.79
C GLU A 407 5.80 -17.97 -23.72
N LYS A 408 6.07 -17.93 -25.03
CA LYS A 408 5.17 -18.46 -26.07
C LYS A 408 4.90 -19.96 -25.92
N ASP A 409 5.91 -20.74 -25.51
CA ASP A 409 5.80 -22.19 -25.31
C ASP A 409 5.43 -22.48 -23.86
N SER A 410 4.17 -22.17 -23.52
CA SER A 410 3.59 -22.39 -22.20
C SER A 410 2.34 -23.26 -22.29
N HIS A 411 2.32 -24.37 -21.54
CA HIS A 411 1.13 -25.20 -21.37
C HIS A 411 0.57 -24.99 -19.96
N ILE A 412 -0.72 -24.64 -19.85
CA ILE A 412 -1.38 -24.41 -18.57
C ILE A 412 -2.23 -25.64 -18.22
N VAL A 413 -2.06 -26.15 -17.01
CA VAL A 413 -2.86 -27.24 -16.46
C VAL A 413 -3.36 -26.87 -15.06
N ALA A 414 -4.48 -27.44 -14.64
CA ALA A 414 -5.01 -27.30 -13.30
C ALA A 414 -4.99 -28.67 -12.61
N PHE A 415 -4.79 -28.69 -11.31
CA PHE A 415 -4.75 -29.94 -10.56
C PHE A 415 -5.34 -29.80 -9.16
N SER A 416 -5.90 -30.90 -8.65
CA SER A 416 -6.22 -31.06 -7.24
C SER A 416 -5.72 -32.44 -6.78
N HIS A 417 -6.62 -33.40 -6.57
CA HIS A 417 -6.30 -34.83 -6.43
C HIS A 417 -6.20 -35.54 -7.79
N GLU A 418 -6.70 -34.90 -8.85
CA GLU A 418 -6.61 -35.31 -10.25
C GLU A 418 -6.23 -34.12 -11.14
N ILE A 419 -5.78 -34.39 -12.36
CA ILE A 419 -5.58 -33.35 -13.38
C ILE A 419 -6.95 -32.88 -13.84
N VAL A 420 -7.22 -31.60 -13.68
CA VAL A 420 -8.46 -30.96 -14.11
C VAL A 420 -8.21 -30.37 -15.50
N PRO A 421 -9.03 -30.72 -16.52
CA PRO A 421 -8.94 -30.07 -17.83
C PRO A 421 -9.11 -28.55 -17.68
N CYS A 422 -8.19 -27.77 -18.25
CA CYS A 422 -8.23 -26.30 -18.23
C CYS A 422 -9.14 -25.72 -19.31
#